data_AF-A0A6I1FEE4-F1
#
_entry.id   AF-A0A6I1FEE4-F1
#
_cell.length_a   1.000
_cell.length_b   1.000
_cell.length_c   1.000
_cell.angle_alpha   90.00
_cell.angle_beta   90.00
_cell.angle_gamma   90.00
#
_symmetry.space_group_name_H-M   'P 1'
#
loop_
_entity.id
_entity.type
_entity.pdbx_description
1 polymer ?
#
loop_
_entity_poly.entity_id
_entity_poly.type
_entity_poly.pdbx_seq_one_letter_code
_entity_poly.pdbx_strand_id
1 'polypeptide(L)'
;MKISAQLKGLPIISISNGHQEGNVKSLIINPEKGYVDFLTLDQEDWQESIQAIPFKKVIGVGEYAVTIESANSIIDLTQIPIASELASKKIAIIDTNVITRKGELVGKVTEYQINEETGEIIGLVTKIQDKETVILSEYVITYGKDIIVVTEDANNNYKPTMKDETAASEDKVIDVVETILEEVNIVEDIEVAEDELETIEVNGEEKSLHALKEKQIELLLNKQVRKDIFSNDGELIIMAGTILTLEDIEKAQEAGPSVVIDLSMSVNA
;
A
#
# COMPACT_ATOMS: atom_id res chain seq x y z
N MET A 1 -2.32 5.79 -11.74
CA MET A 1 -1.75 4.43 -11.66
C MET A 1 -2.37 3.56 -12.74
N LYS A 2 -1.69 2.52 -13.22
CA LYS A 2 -2.21 1.57 -14.23
C LYS A 2 -1.98 0.12 -13.82
N ILE A 3 -2.87 -0.78 -14.24
CA ILE A 3 -2.74 -2.23 -14.03
C ILE A 3 -2.03 -2.86 -15.24
N SER A 4 -1.18 -3.86 -15.04
CA SER A 4 -0.41 -4.50 -16.11
C SER A 4 -1.24 -5.01 -17.30
N ALA A 5 -2.47 -5.50 -17.07
CA ALA A 5 -3.43 -5.85 -18.12
C ALA A 5 -3.85 -4.67 -19.01
N GLN A 6 -3.88 -3.44 -18.47
CA GLN A 6 -4.25 -2.23 -19.20
C GLN A 6 -3.14 -1.72 -20.13
N LEU A 7 -1.87 -2.07 -19.88
CA LEU A 7 -0.77 -1.69 -20.76
C LEU A 7 -0.59 -2.67 -21.92
N LYS A 8 -0.87 -3.96 -21.72
CA LYS A 8 -0.77 -4.99 -22.76
C LYS A 8 -1.77 -4.71 -23.88
N GLY A 9 -1.32 -4.81 -25.12
CA GLY A 9 -2.13 -4.57 -26.32
C GLY A 9 -2.32 -3.10 -26.68
N LEU A 10 -1.87 -2.14 -25.86
CA LEU A 10 -1.96 -0.72 -26.24
C LEU A 10 -1.08 -0.42 -27.47
N PRO A 11 -1.56 0.38 -28.43
CA PRO A 11 -0.74 0.92 -29.50
C PRO A 11 0.34 1.85 -28.92
N ILE A 12 1.53 1.80 -29.52
CA ILE A 12 2.66 2.67 -29.17
C ILE A 12 2.79 3.75 -30.24
N ILE A 13 2.67 5.01 -29.85
CA ILE A 13 2.63 6.15 -30.77
C ILE A 13 3.83 7.07 -30.55
N SER A 14 4.54 7.40 -31.62
CA SER A 14 5.63 8.38 -31.60
C SER A 14 5.08 9.80 -31.78
N ILE A 15 5.43 10.69 -30.85
CA ILE A 15 5.00 12.09 -30.86
C ILE A 15 5.65 12.87 -32.02
N SER A 16 6.90 12.53 -32.40
CA SER A 16 7.65 13.24 -33.45
C SER A 16 7.08 13.11 -34.87
N ASN A 17 6.29 12.07 -35.15
CA ASN A 17 5.73 11.76 -36.48
C ASN A 17 4.22 11.46 -36.46
N GLY A 18 3.61 11.23 -35.29
CA GLY A 18 2.21 10.82 -35.15
C GLY A 18 1.93 9.38 -35.60
N HIS A 19 2.96 8.56 -35.85
CA HIS A 19 2.80 7.19 -36.32
C HIS A 19 2.70 6.21 -35.15
N GLN A 20 1.97 5.12 -35.38
CA GLN A 20 1.99 3.94 -34.51
C GLN A 20 3.19 3.07 -34.89
N GLU A 21 4.11 2.88 -33.95
CA GLU A 21 5.35 2.12 -34.14
C GLU A 21 5.19 0.63 -33.75
N GLY A 22 4.07 0.25 -33.12
CA GLY A 22 3.74 -1.14 -32.76
C GLY A 22 2.63 -1.24 -31.71
N ASN A 23 2.52 -2.41 -31.07
CA ASN A 23 1.66 -2.64 -29.89
C ASN A 23 2.51 -3.17 -28.72
N VAL A 24 2.11 -2.91 -27.46
CA VAL A 24 2.77 -3.48 -26.27
C VAL A 24 2.45 -4.97 -26.15
N LYS A 25 3.46 -5.83 -26.28
CA LYS A 25 3.35 -7.30 -26.15
C LYS A 25 3.37 -7.74 -24.69
N SER A 26 4.35 -7.26 -23.95
CA SER A 26 4.58 -7.58 -22.54
C SER A 26 5.47 -6.50 -21.90
N LEU A 27 5.71 -6.64 -20.62
CA LEU A 27 6.61 -5.79 -19.84
C LEU A 27 7.74 -6.67 -19.29
N ILE A 28 8.96 -6.13 -19.24
CA ILE A 28 10.14 -6.75 -18.63
C ILE A 28 10.43 -6.02 -17.32
N ILE A 29 10.55 -6.79 -16.25
CA ILE A 29 10.56 -6.31 -14.86
C ILE A 29 11.93 -6.60 -14.25
N ASN A 30 12.45 -5.63 -13.51
CA ASN A 30 13.67 -5.73 -12.73
C ASN A 30 13.37 -6.31 -11.34
N PRO A 31 13.77 -7.54 -11.02
CA PRO A 31 13.40 -8.21 -9.78
C PRO A 31 14.15 -7.68 -8.55
N GLU A 32 15.29 -7.00 -8.76
CA GLU A 32 16.13 -6.44 -7.69
C GLU A 32 15.60 -5.09 -7.20
N LYS A 33 14.72 -4.45 -7.97
CA LYS A 33 14.22 -3.09 -7.73
C LYS A 33 12.70 -2.98 -7.66
N GLY A 34 11.96 -3.87 -8.31
CA GLY A 34 10.50 -3.75 -8.45
C GLY A 34 10.05 -2.74 -9.51
N TYR A 35 10.82 -2.54 -10.58
CA TYR A 35 10.52 -1.58 -11.65
C TYR A 35 10.34 -2.28 -13.00
N VAL A 36 9.50 -1.74 -13.88
CA VAL A 36 9.49 -2.08 -15.29
C VAL A 36 10.67 -1.39 -15.97
N ASP A 37 11.69 -2.16 -16.38
CA ASP A 37 12.83 -1.61 -17.13
C ASP A 37 12.47 -1.38 -18.61
N PHE A 38 11.67 -2.28 -19.21
CA PHE A 38 11.31 -2.22 -20.64
C PHE A 38 9.88 -2.67 -20.94
N LEU A 39 9.27 -2.11 -21.99
CA LEU A 39 8.05 -2.63 -22.64
C LEU A 39 8.47 -3.32 -23.95
N THR A 40 8.07 -4.57 -24.19
CA THR A 40 8.34 -5.26 -25.47
C THR A 40 7.25 -5.00 -26.49
N LEU A 41 7.62 -4.95 -27.77
CA LEU A 41 6.70 -4.72 -28.88
C LEU A 41 6.19 -6.03 -29.48
N ASP A 42 4.99 -5.99 -30.07
CA ASP A 42 4.51 -7.00 -31.01
C ASP A 42 4.36 -6.40 -32.41
N GLN A 43 5.01 -7.03 -33.39
CA GLN A 43 4.99 -6.66 -34.81
C GLN A 43 5.12 -7.93 -35.66
N GLU A 44 4.33 -8.04 -36.72
CA GLU A 44 4.18 -9.30 -37.48
C GLU A 44 5.39 -9.61 -38.38
N ASP A 45 6.11 -8.59 -38.86
CA ASP A 45 7.24 -8.71 -39.79
C ASP A 45 8.56 -9.19 -39.15
N TRP A 46 8.71 -9.13 -37.82
CA TRP A 46 10.01 -9.28 -37.14
C TRP A 46 10.01 -10.40 -36.08
N GLN A 47 9.69 -11.63 -36.50
CA GLN A 47 9.62 -12.79 -35.61
C GLN A 47 10.94 -13.20 -34.91
N GLU A 48 12.10 -12.75 -35.41
CA GLU A 48 13.42 -13.13 -34.88
C GLU A 48 14.09 -12.07 -33.98
N SER A 49 13.55 -10.83 -33.86
CA SER A 49 14.14 -9.78 -33.03
C SER A 49 13.20 -9.26 -31.93
N ILE A 50 13.67 -9.28 -30.69
CA ILE A 50 12.90 -8.80 -29.53
C ILE A 50 13.09 -7.29 -29.40
N GLN A 51 12.23 -6.52 -30.06
CA GLN A 51 12.18 -5.07 -29.88
C GLN A 51 11.55 -4.69 -28.55
N ALA A 52 12.12 -3.66 -27.91
CA ALA A 52 11.62 -3.10 -26.68
C ALA A 52 11.89 -1.59 -26.55
N ILE A 53 11.14 -0.91 -25.70
CA ILE A 53 11.34 0.48 -25.31
C ILE A 53 11.72 0.51 -23.83
N PRO A 54 12.85 1.14 -23.43
CA PRO A 54 13.14 1.37 -22.01
C PRO A 54 12.06 2.27 -21.40
N PHE A 55 11.52 1.94 -20.23
CA PHE A 55 10.41 2.71 -19.63
C PHE A 55 10.76 4.20 -19.48
N LYS A 56 12.04 4.51 -19.21
CA LYS A 56 12.59 5.88 -19.14
C LYS A 56 12.55 6.70 -20.45
N LYS A 57 12.11 6.10 -21.57
CA LYS A 57 11.85 6.78 -22.86
C LYS A 57 10.35 6.85 -23.21
N VAL A 58 9.47 6.33 -22.35
CA VAL A 58 8.02 6.56 -22.43
C VAL A 58 7.73 7.97 -21.91
N ILE A 59 6.86 8.69 -22.61
CA ILE A 59 6.42 10.04 -22.24
C ILE A 59 5.09 9.99 -21.47
N GLY A 60 4.26 8.98 -21.71
CA GLY A 60 3.07 8.72 -20.91
C GLY A 60 2.37 7.41 -21.28
N VAL A 61 1.61 6.86 -20.33
CA VAL A 61 0.76 5.68 -20.51
C VAL A 61 -0.71 6.11 -20.42
N GLY A 62 -1.31 6.39 -21.57
CA GLY A 62 -2.73 6.76 -21.66
C GLY A 62 -3.66 5.56 -21.48
N GLU A 63 -4.96 5.80 -21.68
CA GLU A 63 -5.96 4.72 -21.79
C GLU A 63 -6.05 4.15 -23.21
N TYR A 64 -5.75 4.98 -24.21
CA TYR A 64 -5.79 4.59 -25.62
C TYR A 64 -4.44 4.14 -26.18
N ALA A 65 -3.33 4.70 -25.69
CA ALA A 65 -1.99 4.48 -26.26
C ALA A 65 -0.87 4.75 -25.25
N VAL A 66 0.30 4.16 -25.49
CA VAL A 66 1.57 4.55 -24.86
C VAL A 66 2.31 5.49 -25.79
N THR A 67 2.85 6.60 -25.29
CA THR A 67 3.55 7.60 -26.11
C THR A 67 5.05 7.58 -25.91
N ILE A 68 5.80 7.76 -27.00
CA ILE A 68 7.27 7.88 -27.02
C ILE A 68 7.69 9.10 -27.86
N GLU A 69 8.90 9.61 -27.66
CA GLU A 69 9.41 10.76 -28.43
C GLU A 69 9.49 10.42 -29.94
N SER A 70 10.21 9.36 -30.29
CA SER A 70 10.43 8.91 -31.67
C SER A 70 10.70 7.41 -31.73
N ALA A 71 10.64 6.81 -32.92
CA ALA A 71 11.03 5.41 -33.15
C ALA A 71 12.46 5.08 -32.65
N ASN A 72 13.36 6.07 -32.56
CA ASN A 72 14.71 5.93 -31.97
C ASN A 72 14.70 5.62 -30.45
N SER A 73 13.52 5.62 -29.83
CA SER A 73 13.33 5.11 -28.47
C SER A 73 13.39 3.58 -28.39
N ILE A 74 13.01 2.89 -29.47
CA ILE A 74 12.99 1.43 -29.59
C ILE A 74 14.43 0.89 -29.72
N ILE A 75 14.70 -0.24 -29.08
CA ILE A 75 15.98 -0.97 -29.12
C ILE A 75 15.74 -2.45 -29.40
N ASP A 76 16.64 -3.10 -30.13
CA ASP A 76 16.67 -4.55 -30.30
C ASP A 76 17.41 -5.20 -29.12
N LEU A 77 16.67 -5.87 -28.23
CA LEU A 77 17.25 -6.57 -27.08
C LEU A 77 18.07 -7.80 -27.49
N THR A 78 17.86 -8.32 -28.70
CA THR A 78 18.58 -9.49 -29.25
C THR A 78 20.06 -9.18 -29.46
N GLN A 79 20.42 -7.91 -29.69
CA GLN A 79 21.82 -7.44 -29.79
C GLN A 79 22.48 -7.17 -28.43
N ILE A 80 21.75 -7.27 -27.32
CA ILE A 80 22.22 -6.90 -25.97
C ILE A 80 22.27 -8.16 -25.09
N PRO A 81 23.44 -8.78 -24.88
CA PRO A 81 23.55 -10.07 -24.17
C PRO A 81 22.89 -10.08 -22.78
N ILE A 82 23.03 -8.99 -22.03
CA ILE A 82 22.45 -8.82 -20.68
C ILE A 82 20.91 -8.72 -20.74
N ALA A 83 20.35 -8.07 -21.76
CA ALA A 83 18.90 -7.98 -21.93
C ALA A 83 18.30 -9.31 -22.43
N SER A 84 19.03 -10.06 -23.26
CA SER A 84 18.69 -11.43 -23.61
C SER A 84 18.66 -12.35 -22.38
N GLU A 85 19.58 -12.17 -21.41
CA GLU A 85 19.54 -12.88 -20.13
C GLU A 85 18.30 -12.51 -19.30
N LEU A 86 17.95 -11.22 -19.18
CA LEU A 86 16.75 -10.79 -18.47
C LEU A 86 15.44 -11.27 -19.14
N ALA A 87 15.37 -11.22 -20.48
CA ALA A 87 14.22 -11.69 -21.24
C ALA A 87 14.08 -13.23 -21.18
N SER A 88 15.19 -13.98 -21.21
CA SER A 88 15.18 -15.45 -21.12
C SER A 88 14.97 -15.98 -19.69
N LYS A 89 15.33 -15.21 -18.66
CA LYS A 89 15.00 -15.50 -17.25
C LYS A 89 13.49 -15.57 -17.00
N LYS A 90 12.66 -14.90 -17.82
CA LYS A 90 11.19 -14.95 -17.80
C LYS A 90 10.59 -14.87 -16.38
N ILE A 91 10.97 -13.84 -15.63
CA ILE A 91 10.42 -13.57 -14.30
C ILE A 91 8.99 -13.04 -14.47
N ALA A 92 8.04 -13.98 -14.55
CA ALA A 92 6.63 -13.69 -14.66
C ALA A 92 6.08 -13.40 -13.26
N ILE A 93 5.88 -12.11 -12.94
CA ILE A 93 5.17 -11.73 -11.71
C ILE A 93 3.74 -12.29 -11.72
N ILE A 94 3.09 -12.27 -12.88
CA ILE A 94 1.77 -12.88 -13.10
C ILE A 94 1.87 -14.40 -13.06
N ASP A 95 0.86 -15.06 -12.48
CA ASP A 95 0.79 -16.51 -12.25
C ASP A 95 1.87 -17.08 -11.30
N THR A 96 2.61 -16.23 -10.60
CA THR A 96 3.55 -16.64 -9.53
C THR A 96 2.85 -16.72 -8.16
N ASN A 97 3.28 -17.68 -7.33
CA ASN A 97 2.79 -17.86 -5.96
C ASN A 97 3.44 -16.84 -5.01
N VAL A 98 2.67 -16.29 -4.08
CA VAL A 98 3.15 -15.37 -3.04
C VAL A 98 3.18 -16.08 -1.69
N ILE A 99 4.33 -16.07 -1.02
CA ILE A 99 4.51 -16.66 0.31
C ILE A 99 5.05 -15.65 1.33
N THR A 100 4.69 -15.82 2.61
CA THR A 100 5.34 -15.08 3.70
C THR A 100 6.77 -15.58 3.94
N ARG A 101 7.58 -14.81 4.68
CA ARG A 101 8.91 -15.25 5.20
C ARG A 101 8.86 -16.58 5.98
N LYS A 102 7.71 -16.90 6.57
CA LYS A 102 7.46 -18.14 7.33
C LYS A 102 7.08 -19.34 6.44
N GLY A 103 6.90 -19.13 5.13
CA GLY A 103 6.52 -20.16 4.15
C GLY A 103 5.01 -20.38 4.02
N GLU A 104 4.18 -19.51 4.59
CA GLU A 104 2.72 -19.58 4.44
C GLU A 104 2.33 -19.07 3.06
N LEU A 105 1.48 -19.83 2.34
CA LEU A 105 0.94 -19.39 1.05
C LEU A 105 -0.08 -18.28 1.27
N VAL A 106 0.26 -17.05 0.87
CA VAL A 106 -0.67 -15.92 0.87
C VAL A 106 -1.65 -16.10 -0.29
N GLY A 107 -1.16 -16.27 -1.51
CA GLY A 107 -2.01 -16.40 -2.69
C GLY A 107 -1.25 -16.57 -3.99
N LYS A 108 -1.92 -16.27 -5.11
CA LYS A 108 -1.32 -16.26 -6.45
C LYS A 108 -1.54 -14.90 -7.11
N VAL A 109 -0.50 -14.32 -7.71
CA VAL A 109 -0.61 -13.04 -8.42
C VAL A 109 -1.41 -13.21 -9.70
N THR A 110 -2.41 -12.35 -9.92
CA THR A 110 -3.16 -12.25 -11.18
C THR A 110 -2.65 -11.11 -12.05
N GLU A 111 -2.42 -9.94 -11.48
CA GLU A 111 -1.91 -8.74 -12.17
C GLU A 111 -1.07 -7.89 -11.18
N TYR A 112 -0.43 -6.83 -11.64
CA TYR A 112 0.30 -5.88 -10.79
C TYR A 112 -0.01 -4.42 -11.17
N GLN A 113 0.17 -3.51 -10.22
CA GLN A 113 -0.08 -2.08 -10.36
C GLN A 113 1.24 -1.34 -10.56
N ILE A 114 1.25 -0.40 -11.50
CA ILE A 114 2.43 0.32 -11.96
C ILE A 114 2.18 1.83 -11.86
N ASN A 115 3.20 2.58 -11.42
CA ASN A 115 3.26 4.02 -11.55
C ASN A 115 3.52 4.38 -13.02
N GLU A 116 2.62 5.15 -13.65
CA GLU A 116 2.71 5.47 -15.07
C GLU A 116 3.81 6.48 -15.44
N GLU A 117 4.35 7.20 -14.45
CA GLU A 117 5.44 8.15 -14.62
C GLU A 117 6.82 7.50 -14.36
N THR A 118 6.93 6.67 -13.31
CA THR A 118 8.24 6.12 -12.88
C THR A 118 8.51 4.69 -13.36
N GLY A 119 7.48 3.93 -13.72
CA GLY A 119 7.57 2.50 -14.04
C GLY A 119 7.70 1.59 -12.80
N GLU A 120 7.64 2.14 -11.60
CA GLU A 120 7.69 1.40 -10.33
C GLU A 120 6.43 0.54 -10.13
N ILE A 121 6.60 -0.66 -9.57
CA ILE A 121 5.48 -1.52 -9.16
C ILE A 121 5.01 -1.05 -7.78
N ILE A 122 3.77 -0.57 -7.70
CA ILE A 122 3.14 -0.07 -6.48
C ILE A 122 2.55 -1.23 -5.65
N GLY A 123 2.14 -2.31 -6.32
CA GLY A 123 1.59 -3.48 -5.64
C GLY A 123 1.22 -4.63 -6.57
N LEU A 124 0.91 -5.77 -5.95
CA LEU A 124 0.54 -7.03 -6.60
C LEU A 124 -0.93 -7.33 -6.32
N VAL A 125 -1.72 -7.49 -7.38
CA VAL A 125 -3.09 -8.01 -7.26
C VAL A 125 -2.97 -9.53 -7.13
N THR A 126 -3.42 -10.08 -6.01
CA THR A 126 -3.42 -11.54 -5.79
C THR A 126 -4.83 -12.05 -5.56
N LYS A 127 -5.06 -13.33 -5.85
CA LYS A 127 -6.37 -13.96 -5.71
C LYS A 127 -6.33 -15.10 -4.68
N ILE A 128 -7.25 -15.06 -3.72
CA ILE A 128 -7.30 -15.94 -2.54
C ILE A 128 -8.76 -16.31 -2.30
N GLN A 129 -9.12 -17.60 -2.39
CA GLN A 129 -10.49 -18.10 -2.17
C GLN A 129 -11.57 -17.25 -2.89
N ASP A 130 -11.33 -16.99 -4.18
CA ASP A 130 -12.10 -16.13 -5.08
C ASP A 130 -12.20 -14.62 -4.77
N LYS A 131 -11.56 -14.12 -3.70
CA LYS A 131 -11.37 -12.68 -3.46
C LYS A 131 -10.10 -12.16 -4.14
N GLU A 132 -10.16 -10.98 -4.77
CA GLU A 132 -8.97 -10.19 -5.14
C GLU A 132 -8.51 -9.35 -3.93
N THR A 133 -7.20 -9.26 -3.73
CA THR A 133 -6.54 -8.35 -2.77
C THR A 133 -5.35 -7.65 -3.42
N VAL A 134 -4.93 -6.52 -2.88
CA VAL A 134 -3.72 -5.81 -3.30
C VAL A 134 -2.68 -5.85 -2.18
N ILE A 135 -1.53 -6.47 -2.45
CA ILE A 135 -0.35 -6.42 -1.57
C ILE A 135 0.52 -5.27 -2.07
N LEU A 136 0.80 -4.27 -1.22
CA LEU A 136 1.69 -3.15 -1.57
C LEU A 136 3.13 -3.61 -1.72
N SER A 137 3.90 -2.97 -2.61
CA SER A 137 5.29 -3.35 -2.89
C SER A 137 6.24 -3.15 -1.70
N GLU A 138 5.88 -2.30 -0.74
CA GLU A 138 6.59 -2.13 0.54
C GLU A 138 6.74 -3.43 1.34
N TYR A 139 5.80 -4.39 1.18
CA TYR A 139 5.88 -5.70 1.82
C TYR A 139 6.61 -6.75 0.97
N VAL A 140 7.01 -6.44 -0.28
CA VAL A 140 7.63 -7.42 -1.19
C VAL A 140 9.15 -7.42 -1.00
N ILE A 141 9.67 -8.54 -0.52
CA ILE A 141 11.09 -8.73 -0.19
C ILE A 141 11.87 -9.23 -1.42
N THR A 142 11.25 -10.04 -2.28
CA THR A 142 11.93 -10.63 -3.44
C THR A 142 10.94 -11.02 -4.54
N TYR A 143 11.16 -10.49 -5.74
CA TYR A 143 10.49 -10.93 -6.96
C TYR A 143 11.23 -12.14 -7.59
N GLY A 144 11.05 -13.32 -6.99
CA GLY A 144 11.61 -14.55 -7.52
C GLY A 144 10.93 -15.00 -8.82
N LYS A 145 11.61 -15.89 -9.57
CA LYS A 145 11.12 -16.40 -10.86
C LYS A 145 9.86 -17.27 -10.73
N ASP A 146 9.79 -18.08 -9.68
CA ASP A 146 8.76 -19.12 -9.49
C ASP A 146 7.91 -18.87 -8.21
N ILE A 147 8.39 -17.97 -7.32
CA ILE A 147 7.80 -17.59 -6.02
C ILE A 147 8.15 -16.12 -5.74
N ILE A 148 7.19 -15.33 -5.24
CA ILE A 148 7.40 -13.99 -4.66
C ILE A 148 7.34 -14.11 -3.13
N VAL A 149 8.28 -13.47 -2.43
CA VAL A 149 8.36 -13.50 -0.97
C VAL A 149 7.95 -12.15 -0.39
N VAL A 150 7.04 -12.17 0.59
CA VAL A 150 6.53 -10.98 1.28
C VAL A 150 6.75 -11.04 2.80
N THR A 151 6.70 -9.90 3.49
CA THR A 151 6.58 -9.88 4.95
C THR A 151 5.21 -10.39 5.40
N GLU A 152 5.11 -10.74 6.68
CA GLU A 152 3.89 -11.24 7.29
C GLU A 152 2.78 -10.17 7.39
N ASP A 153 3.15 -8.89 7.41
CA ASP A 153 2.24 -7.73 7.52
C ASP A 153 1.39 -7.54 6.25
N ALA A 154 1.87 -8.05 5.10
CA ALA A 154 1.10 -8.19 3.86
C ALA A 154 -0.22 -8.93 4.08
N ASN A 155 -0.29 -9.79 5.10
CA ASN A 155 -1.48 -10.59 5.40
C ASN A 155 -2.49 -9.89 6.33
N ASN A 156 -2.24 -8.65 6.76
CA ASN A 156 -3.21 -7.81 7.50
C ASN A 156 -3.67 -6.59 6.70
N ASN A 157 -2.82 -5.98 5.88
CA ASN A 157 -3.14 -4.72 5.17
C ASN A 157 -3.90 -4.92 3.83
N TYR A 158 -4.95 -5.75 3.88
CA TYR A 158 -5.87 -5.99 2.75
C TYR A 158 -6.71 -4.75 2.40
N LYS A 159 -6.27 -3.96 1.42
CA LYS A 159 -7.15 -2.97 0.76
C LYS A 159 -8.01 -3.67 -0.30
N PRO A 160 -9.36 -3.57 -0.25
CA PRO A 160 -10.21 -4.13 -1.30
C PRO A 160 -10.00 -3.39 -2.61
N THR A 161 -9.88 -4.13 -3.72
CA THR A 161 -9.73 -3.56 -5.07
C THR A 161 -10.96 -2.71 -5.42
N MET A 162 -10.76 -1.44 -5.74
CA MET A 162 -11.83 -0.56 -6.24
C MET A 162 -12.28 -0.99 -7.65
N LYS A 163 -13.35 -1.79 -7.70
CA LYS A 163 -14.09 -2.18 -8.92
C LYS A 163 -15.60 -2.29 -8.61
N ASP A 164 -16.20 -1.23 -8.08
CA ASP A 164 -17.67 -1.07 -8.02
C ASP A 164 -18.04 0.43 -7.90
N GLU A 165 -17.90 1.18 -8.99
CA GLU A 165 -18.49 2.52 -9.14
C GLU A 165 -19.57 2.53 -10.24
N THR A 166 -20.81 2.20 -9.87
CA THR A 166 -22.00 2.60 -10.65
C THR A 166 -23.22 2.89 -9.76
N ALA A 167 -23.32 4.11 -9.22
CA ALA A 167 -24.52 4.97 -9.30
C ALA A 167 -24.51 6.14 -8.28
N ALA A 168 -24.88 7.34 -8.76
CA ALA A 168 -25.18 8.58 -8.02
C ALA A 168 -24.02 9.19 -7.19
N SER A 169 -23.46 10.37 -7.52
CA SER A 169 -24.06 11.73 -7.66
C SER A 169 -24.74 12.23 -6.37
N GLU A 170 -24.44 13.41 -5.81
CA GLU A 170 -23.53 14.52 -6.17
C GLU A 170 -23.41 15.43 -4.92
N ASP A 171 -22.20 15.87 -4.49
CA ASP A 171 -21.89 17.32 -4.39
C ASP A 171 -20.47 17.72 -3.91
N LYS A 172 -19.92 18.72 -4.61
CA LYS A 172 -19.12 19.89 -4.15
C LYS A 172 -17.92 19.77 -3.17
N VAL A 173 -16.72 19.65 -3.79
CA VAL A 173 -15.50 20.53 -3.74
C VAL A 173 -14.80 20.94 -2.41
N ILE A 174 -13.51 21.34 -2.57
CA ILE A 174 -12.59 22.05 -1.63
C ILE A 174 -11.90 21.15 -0.58
N ASP A 175 -10.58 21.21 -0.34
CA ASP A 175 -9.44 21.62 -1.20
C ASP A 175 -8.10 21.03 -0.69
N VAL A 176 -7.09 21.15 -1.56
CA VAL A 176 -5.64 20.84 -1.53
C VAL A 176 -4.82 21.27 -0.27
N VAL A 177 -3.60 20.71 -0.15
CA VAL A 177 -2.49 20.88 0.86
C VAL A 177 -2.84 20.49 2.31
N GLU A 178 -1.98 19.81 3.10
CA GLU A 178 -0.51 19.85 3.21
C GLU A 178 0.15 18.43 3.14
N THR A 179 1.35 18.25 2.57
CA THR A 179 2.71 18.54 3.13
C THR A 179 2.96 17.70 4.41
N ILE A 180 3.64 16.55 4.33
CA ILE A 180 5.12 16.35 4.30
C ILE A 180 5.77 16.80 5.62
N LEU A 181 6.78 16.03 6.07
CA LEU A 181 7.39 16.00 7.42
C LEU A 181 6.54 15.14 8.40
N GLU A 182 7.12 14.36 9.31
CA GLU A 182 8.49 14.41 9.85
C GLU A 182 9.05 13.01 10.22
N GLU A 183 10.27 12.67 9.75
CA GLU A 183 11.09 11.59 10.31
C GLU A 183 12.22 12.22 11.16
N VAL A 184 12.03 12.27 12.49
CA VAL A 184 13.03 12.65 13.50
C VAL A 184 12.93 11.67 14.69
N ASN A 185 14.00 11.56 15.49
CA ASN A 185 14.60 10.26 15.78
C ASN A 185 15.49 10.26 17.06
N ILE A 186 16.00 9.07 17.43
CA ILE A 186 17.08 8.71 18.37
C ILE A 186 16.85 8.89 19.90
N VAL A 187 17.18 7.81 20.66
CA VAL A 187 17.58 7.67 22.10
C VAL A 187 16.64 8.14 23.23
N GLU A 188 16.71 7.62 24.48
CA GLU A 188 17.70 6.72 25.13
C GLU A 188 17.06 5.71 26.14
N ASP A 189 17.87 4.85 26.77
CA ASP A 189 17.51 3.64 27.56
C ASP A 189 17.02 3.86 29.02
N ILE A 190 17.00 2.75 29.81
CA ILE A 190 16.86 2.58 31.29
C ILE A 190 15.41 2.21 31.76
N GLU A 191 15.07 0.94 32.06
CA GLU A 191 15.32 0.15 33.32
C GLU A 191 14.40 0.57 34.52
N VAL A 192 13.84 -0.29 35.39
CA VAL A 192 14.01 -1.75 35.64
C VAL A 192 12.83 -2.39 36.45
N ALA A 193 12.67 -3.73 36.39
CA ALA A 193 12.08 -4.70 37.36
C ALA A 193 10.59 -4.57 37.81
N GLU A 194 9.76 -5.64 37.71
CA GLU A 194 9.46 -6.74 38.69
C GLU A 194 8.61 -6.31 39.92
N ASP A 195 7.61 -7.07 40.39
CA ASP A 195 7.03 -8.38 40.01
C ASP A 195 5.48 -8.31 40.19
N GLU A 196 4.59 -9.31 40.09
CA GLU A 196 4.66 -10.79 40.12
C GLU A 196 3.57 -11.39 39.16
N LEU A 197 3.30 -12.69 39.24
CA LEU A 197 2.25 -13.42 38.50
C LEU A 197 0.97 -13.60 39.37
N GLU A 198 -0.18 -14.19 38.99
CA GLU A 198 -0.68 -15.14 37.97
C GLU A 198 -2.16 -14.79 37.60
N THR A 199 -2.89 -15.31 36.59
CA THR A 199 -2.75 -16.44 35.63
C THR A 199 -3.66 -16.27 34.39
N ILE A 200 -3.29 -16.92 33.27
CA ILE A 200 -4.13 -17.64 32.25
C ILE A 200 -5.30 -16.91 31.53
N GLU A 201 -5.16 -16.82 30.19
CA GLU A 201 -6.18 -16.73 29.10
C GLU A 201 -7.26 -15.60 29.19
N VAL A 202 -7.47 -14.75 28.17
CA VAL A 202 -7.34 -14.92 26.71
C VAL A 202 -6.71 -13.66 26.10
N ASN A 203 -5.67 -13.75 25.25
CA ASN A 203 -5.07 -12.51 24.72
C ASN A 203 -4.52 -12.60 23.28
N GLY A 204 -5.22 -11.89 22.39
CA GLY A 204 -4.80 -11.56 21.02
C GLY A 204 -5.42 -10.23 20.58
N GLU A 205 -6.70 -10.02 20.93
CA GLU A 205 -7.42 -8.76 20.71
C GLU A 205 -7.11 -7.70 21.79
N GLU A 206 -6.82 -8.11 23.04
CA GLU A 206 -6.60 -7.12 24.11
C GLU A 206 -5.29 -6.34 23.94
N LYS A 207 -4.22 -6.95 23.41
CA LYS A 207 -2.93 -6.24 23.22
C LYS A 207 -3.04 -5.01 22.30
N SER A 208 -3.89 -5.04 21.28
CA SER A 208 -4.15 -3.85 20.45
C SER A 208 -5.09 -2.86 21.16
N LEU A 209 -6.08 -3.35 21.90
CA LEU A 209 -6.98 -2.50 22.70
C LEU A 209 -6.26 -1.79 23.86
N HIS A 210 -5.31 -2.43 24.53
CA HIS A 210 -4.49 -1.82 25.59
C HIS A 210 -3.57 -0.73 25.03
N ALA A 211 -2.84 -1.01 23.94
CA ALA A 211 -2.00 -0.01 23.29
C ALA A 211 -2.78 1.21 22.74
N LEU A 212 -4.09 1.07 22.51
CA LEU A 212 -5.00 2.18 22.18
C LEU A 212 -5.49 2.91 23.45
N LYS A 213 -5.87 2.18 24.51
CA LYS A 213 -6.28 2.75 25.81
C LYS A 213 -5.16 3.56 26.47
N GLU A 214 -3.93 3.06 26.46
CA GLU A 214 -2.74 3.71 27.05
C GLU A 214 -2.50 5.08 26.40
N LYS A 215 -2.50 5.13 25.06
CA LYS A 215 -2.41 6.40 24.31
C LYS A 215 -3.59 7.32 24.58
N GLN A 216 -4.79 6.79 24.81
CA GLN A 216 -5.95 7.59 25.17
C GLN A 216 -5.84 8.17 26.59
N ILE A 217 -5.20 7.48 27.54
CA ILE A 217 -4.88 8.01 28.88
C ILE A 217 -3.84 9.12 28.77
N GLU A 218 -2.73 8.89 28.06
CA GLU A 218 -1.68 9.88 27.83
C GLU A 218 -2.23 11.18 27.20
N LEU A 219 -3.13 11.06 26.22
CA LEU A 219 -3.76 12.20 25.54
C LEU A 219 -4.79 12.97 26.40
N LEU A 220 -5.19 12.46 27.56
CA LEU A 220 -6.16 13.07 28.47
C LEU A 220 -5.56 13.52 29.81
N LEU A 221 -4.46 12.92 30.25
CA LEU A 221 -3.80 13.19 31.54
C LEU A 221 -3.41 14.68 31.69
N ASN A 222 -3.58 15.24 32.89
CA ASN A 222 -3.31 16.64 33.25
C ASN A 222 -4.09 17.70 32.47
N LYS A 223 -5.01 17.34 31.57
CA LYS A 223 -5.85 18.31 30.86
C LYS A 223 -7.10 18.68 31.66
N GLN A 224 -7.64 19.87 31.39
CA GLN A 224 -8.79 20.40 32.12
C GLN A 224 -10.10 20.15 31.38
N VAL A 225 -11.11 19.65 32.09
CA VAL A 225 -12.45 19.38 31.56
C VAL A 225 -13.28 20.68 31.46
N ARG A 226 -14.06 20.84 30.40
CA ARG A 226 -14.90 22.02 30.09
C ARG A 226 -16.37 21.87 30.48
N LYS A 227 -16.85 20.64 30.67
CA LYS A 227 -18.24 20.28 30.99
C LYS A 227 -18.28 19.18 32.05
N ASP A 228 -19.43 19.01 32.69
CA ASP A 228 -19.69 17.85 33.53
C ASP A 228 -19.85 16.60 32.65
N ILE A 229 -19.20 15.50 33.04
CA ILE A 229 -19.18 14.22 32.33
C ILE A 229 -19.98 13.19 33.12
N PHE A 230 -20.88 12.49 32.43
CA PHE A 230 -21.85 11.58 33.03
C PHE A 230 -21.65 10.14 32.52
N SER A 231 -21.98 9.17 33.37
CA SER A 231 -22.11 7.76 33.00
C SER A 231 -23.25 7.54 32.01
N ASN A 232 -23.27 6.40 31.33
CA ASN A 232 -24.42 5.94 30.55
C ASN A 232 -25.70 5.84 31.39
N ASP A 233 -25.59 5.63 32.71
CA ASP A 233 -26.71 5.62 33.67
C ASP A 233 -27.11 7.03 34.18
N GLY A 234 -26.41 8.09 33.78
CA GLY A 234 -26.71 9.48 34.13
C GLY A 234 -26.09 9.99 35.44
N GLU A 235 -25.28 9.20 36.13
CA GLU A 235 -24.50 9.65 37.29
C GLU A 235 -23.31 10.52 36.86
N LEU A 236 -22.98 11.58 37.61
CA LEU A 236 -21.86 12.48 37.31
C LEU A 236 -20.54 11.84 37.76
N ILE A 237 -19.60 11.68 36.83
CA ILE A 237 -18.28 11.08 37.08
C ILE A 237 -17.21 12.16 37.29
N ILE A 238 -17.21 13.19 36.44
CA ILE A 238 -16.17 14.26 36.46
C ILE A 238 -16.85 15.62 36.32
N MET A 239 -16.51 16.57 37.20
CA MET A 239 -17.04 17.94 37.16
C MET A 239 -16.28 18.84 36.19
N ALA A 240 -16.97 19.80 35.59
CA ALA A 240 -16.35 20.86 34.80
C ALA A 240 -15.29 21.62 35.60
N GLY A 241 -14.15 21.94 34.98
CA GLY A 241 -13.01 22.62 35.59
C GLY A 241 -12.02 21.70 36.31
N THR A 242 -12.33 20.41 36.49
CA THR A 242 -11.40 19.40 37.05
C THR A 242 -10.19 19.20 36.13
N ILE A 243 -9.01 18.96 36.71
CA ILE A 243 -7.80 18.53 36.00
C ILE A 243 -7.77 17.00 36.06
N LEU A 244 -7.67 16.33 34.91
CA LEU A 244 -7.78 14.88 34.82
C LEU A 244 -6.57 14.16 35.43
N THR A 245 -6.84 13.35 36.45
CA THR A 245 -5.90 12.34 36.96
C THR A 245 -6.11 11.01 36.24
N LEU A 246 -5.17 10.08 36.41
CA LEU A 246 -5.25 8.73 35.84
C LEU A 246 -6.54 8.01 36.31
N GLU A 247 -6.85 8.09 37.61
CA GLU A 247 -8.07 7.47 38.17
C GLU A 247 -9.36 8.00 37.52
N ASP A 248 -9.40 9.27 37.12
CA ASP A 248 -10.60 9.87 36.54
C ASP A 248 -10.83 9.41 35.10
N ILE A 249 -9.75 9.15 34.38
CA ILE A 249 -9.79 8.57 33.03
C ILE A 249 -10.17 7.08 33.12
N GLU A 250 -9.67 6.34 34.11
CA GLU A 250 -10.08 4.96 34.36
C GLU A 250 -11.57 4.85 34.69
N LYS A 251 -12.10 5.69 35.60
CA LYS A 251 -13.56 5.77 35.90
C LYS A 251 -14.39 6.04 34.63
N ALA A 252 -13.90 6.88 33.72
CA ALA A 252 -14.55 7.14 32.43
C ALA A 252 -14.46 5.93 31.46
N GLN A 253 -13.38 5.14 31.49
CA GLN A 253 -13.25 3.90 30.71
C GLN A 253 -14.16 2.79 31.24
N GLU A 254 -14.26 2.62 32.56
CA GLU A 254 -15.17 1.66 33.20
C GLU A 254 -16.64 1.99 32.91
N ALA A 255 -17.02 3.27 32.91
CA ALA A 255 -18.35 3.73 32.54
C ALA A 255 -18.68 3.51 31.04
N GLY A 256 -17.67 3.22 30.20
CA GLY A 256 -17.82 2.69 28.85
C GLY A 256 -17.49 3.66 27.70
N PRO A 257 -17.31 3.15 26.46
CA PRO A 257 -16.68 3.90 25.37
C PRO A 257 -17.31 5.27 25.05
N SER A 258 -18.64 5.39 25.14
CA SER A 258 -19.37 6.65 24.93
C SER A 258 -18.87 7.79 25.84
N VAL A 259 -18.55 7.47 27.09
CA VAL A 259 -18.14 8.42 28.12
C VAL A 259 -16.72 8.93 27.85
N VAL A 260 -15.82 8.05 27.42
CA VAL A 260 -14.44 8.42 27.04
C VAL A 260 -14.43 9.32 25.79
N ILE A 261 -15.38 9.13 24.87
CA ILE A 261 -15.53 9.98 23.68
C ILE A 261 -16.03 11.38 24.06
N ASP A 262 -17.08 11.51 24.89
CA ASP A 262 -17.55 12.84 25.35
C ASP A 262 -16.49 13.55 26.20
N LEU A 263 -15.81 12.81 27.08
CA LEU A 263 -14.64 13.31 27.81
C LEU A 263 -13.58 13.88 26.84
N SER A 264 -13.20 13.11 25.81
CA SER A 264 -12.21 13.56 24.82
C SER A 264 -12.67 14.75 23.96
N MET A 265 -13.97 14.96 23.78
CA MET A 265 -14.52 16.14 23.09
C MET A 265 -14.70 17.36 24.02
N SER A 266 -14.79 17.13 25.33
CA SER A 266 -15.13 18.14 26.34
C SER A 266 -13.91 18.60 27.16
N VAL A 267 -12.69 18.48 26.63
CA VAL A 267 -11.41 18.79 27.32
C VAL A 267 -10.62 19.88 26.58
N ASN A 268 -9.78 20.64 27.31
CA ASN A 268 -8.81 21.57 26.70
C ASN A 268 -7.71 20.81 25.96
N ALA A 269 -7.36 21.25 24.75
CA ALA A 269 -6.14 20.84 24.06
C ALA A 269 -4.90 21.37 24.79
#